data_AF-A0A3M2BDH8-F1
#
_entry.id   AF-A0A3M2BDH8-F1
#
_cell.length_a   1.000
_cell.length_b   1.000
_cell.length_c   1.000
_cell.angle_alpha   90.00
_cell.angle_beta   90.00
_cell.angle_gamma   90.00
#
_symmetry.space_group_name_H-M   'P 1'
#
loop_
_entity.id
_entity.type
_entity.pdbx_description
1 polymer ?
#
loop_
_entity_poly.entity_id
_entity_poly.type
_entity_poly.pdbx_seq_one_letter_code
_entity_poly.pdbx_strand_id
1 'polypeptide(L)'
;MTPEKYCQQKAAKSGSSFYYSFLLLPEARRKAITALYAYCREVDDVVDECREPQVALVKLNWWREEVARLFQRRPRHPVTRALLEPVERFN
;
A
#
# COMPACT_ATOMS: atom_id res chain seq x y z
N MET A 1 -2.18 13.23 -8.93
CA MET A 1 -2.18 12.96 -7.46
C MET A 1 -0.84 12.35 -7.09
N THR A 2 -0.22 12.74 -5.98
CA THR A 2 1.09 12.19 -5.57
C THR A 2 0.93 10.80 -4.93
N PRO A 3 1.97 9.94 -4.97
CA PRO A 3 2.00 8.65 -4.29
C PRO A 3 1.55 8.71 -2.82
N GLU A 4 2.04 9.70 -2.08
CA GLU A 4 1.77 9.89 -0.64
C GLU A 4 0.30 10.25 -0.42
N LYS A 5 -0.25 11.14 -1.26
CA LYS A 5 -1.66 11.55 -1.17
C LYS A 5 -2.59 10.39 -1.48
N TYR A 6 -2.24 9.52 -2.44
CA TYR A 6 -2.98 8.30 -2.71
C TYR A 6 -3.01 7.39 -1.47
N CYS A 7 -1.84 7.12 -0.87
CA CYS A 7 -1.73 6.27 0.31
C CYS A 7 -2.53 6.83 1.49
N GLN A 8 -2.43 8.13 1.74
CA GLN A 8 -3.17 8.79 2.80
C GLN A 8 -4.69 8.68 2.58
N GLN A 9 -5.16 8.89 1.35
CA GLN A 9 -6.58 8.75 1.04
C GLN A 9 -7.07 7.31 1.19
N LYS A 10 -6.31 6.33 0.71
CA LYS A 10 -6.66 4.91 0.84
C LYS A 10 -6.72 4.50 2.32
N ALA A 11 -5.70 4.87 3.09
CA ALA A 11 -5.62 4.58 4.51
C ALA A 11 -6.76 5.24 5.32
N ALA A 12 -7.04 6.52 5.07
CA ALA A 12 -8.12 7.25 5.73
C ALA A 12 -9.51 6.68 5.41
N LYS A 13 -9.75 6.26 4.15
CA LYS A 13 -11.02 5.67 3.73
C LYS A 13 -11.30 4.31 4.38
N SER A 14 -10.30 3.63 4.94
CA SER A 14 -10.53 2.36 5.64
C SER A 14 -11.42 2.50 6.87
N GLY A 15 -11.58 3.72 7.43
CA GLY A 15 -12.37 3.97 8.64
C GLY A 15 -11.82 3.30 9.91
N SER A 16 -10.66 2.65 9.83
CA SER A 16 -10.06 1.90 10.93
C SER A 16 -9.45 2.82 11.98
N SER A 17 -9.70 2.53 13.26
CA SER A 17 -9.01 3.20 14.39
C SER A 17 -7.49 3.06 14.30
N PHE A 18 -6.99 2.01 13.63
CA PHE A 18 -5.57 1.78 13.39
C PHE A 18 -4.92 2.92 12.60
N TYR A 19 -5.61 3.50 11.61
CA TYR A 19 -5.09 4.63 10.84
C TYR A 19 -4.76 5.84 11.73
N TYR A 20 -5.62 6.13 12.71
CA TYR A 20 -5.40 7.25 13.63
C TYR A 20 -4.22 7.02 14.58
N SER A 21 -3.93 5.75 14.93
CA SER A 21 -2.75 5.43 15.75
C SER A 21 -1.43 5.89 15.10
N PHE A 22 -1.38 5.97 13.76
CA PHE A 22 -0.18 6.39 13.04
C PHE A 22 0.20 7.85 13.29
N LEU A 23 -0.77 8.69 13.68
CA LEU A 23 -0.53 10.11 13.97
C LEU A 23 0.45 10.30 15.14
N LEU A 24 0.58 9.29 16.01
CA LEU A 24 1.50 9.29 17.15
C LEU A 24 2.96 9.01 16.76
N LEU A 25 3.20 8.54 15.53
CA LEU A 25 4.55 8.20 15.06
C LEU A 25 5.30 9.42 14.54
N PRO A 26 6.66 9.45 14.66
CA PRO A 26 7.49 10.42 13.96
C PRO A 26 7.22 10.41 12.45
N GLU A 27 7.38 11.57 11.80
CA GLU A 27 6.95 11.78 10.41
C GLU A 27 7.43 10.70 9.42
N ALA A 28 8.71 10.32 9.48
CA ALA A 28 9.26 9.29 8.60
C ALA A 28 8.57 7.93 8.78
N ARG A 29 8.38 7.48 10.03
CA ARG A 29 7.70 6.21 10.33
C ARG A 29 6.21 6.28 9.99
N ARG A 30 5.58 7.45 10.19
CA ARG A 30 4.19 7.71 9.82
C ARG A 30 3.96 7.58 8.32
N LYS A 31 4.84 8.16 7.50
CA LYS A 31 4.79 8.03 6.03
C LYS A 31 4.95 6.58 5.60
N ALA A 32 5.95 5.88 6.17
CA ALA A 32 6.20 4.47 5.90
C ALA A 32 5.00 3.57 6.23
N ILE A 33 4.47 3.66 7.46
CA ILE A 33 3.32 2.83 7.85
C ILE A 33 2.06 3.18 7.07
N THR A 34 1.84 4.46 6.72
CA THR A 34 0.68 4.86 5.91
C THR A 34 0.73 4.23 4.52
N ALA A 35 1.91 4.21 3.88
CA ALA A 35 2.09 3.56 2.59
C ALA A 35 1.93 2.03 2.69
N LEU A 36 2.50 1.41 3.73
CA LEU A 36 2.38 -0.03 3.97
C LEU A 36 0.92 -0.43 4.24
N TYR A 37 0.22 0.34 5.05
CA TYR A 37 -1.19 0.08 5.35
C TYR A 37 -2.08 0.28 4.12
N ALA A 38 -1.78 1.29 3.28
CA ALA A 38 -2.46 1.44 1.99
C ALA A 38 -2.24 0.24 1.08
N TYR A 39 -1.04 -0.35 1.06
CA TYR A 39 -0.78 -1.62 0.34
C TYR A 39 -1.64 -2.76 0.87
N CYS A 40 -1.70 -2.96 2.19
CA CYS A 40 -2.53 -4.00 2.78
C CYS A 40 -4.00 -3.82 2.35
N ARG A 41 -4.54 -2.59 2.41
CA ARG A 41 -5.91 -2.31 1.96
C ARG A 41 -6.13 -2.60 0.48
N GLU A 42 -5.19 -2.28 -0.40
CA GLU A 42 -5.33 -2.62 -1.82
C GLU A 42 -5.41 -4.14 -2.05
N VAL A 43 -4.63 -4.92 -1.31
CA VAL A 43 -4.64 -6.39 -1.42
C VAL A 43 -5.91 -6.99 -0.78
N ASP A 44 -6.32 -6.49 0.38
CA ASP A 44 -7.56 -6.90 1.06
C ASP A 44 -8.79 -6.62 0.18
N ASP A 45 -8.88 -5.42 -0.42
CA ASP A 45 -10.00 -5.04 -1.29
C ASP A 45 -10.13 -5.98 -2.50
N VAL A 46 -9.02 -6.56 -3.00
CA VAL A 46 -9.09 -7.57 -4.07
C VAL A 46 -9.85 -8.81 -3.62
N VAL A 47 -9.66 -9.25 -2.38
CA VAL A 47 -10.33 -10.44 -1.83
C VAL A 47 -11.75 -10.10 -1.39
N ASP A 48 -11.94 -8.93 -0.78
CA ASP A 48 -13.24 -8.49 -0.22
C ASP A 48 -14.28 -8.16 -1.30
N GLU A 49 -13.85 -7.54 -2.41
CA GLU A 49 -14.78 -6.99 -3.41
C GLU A 49 -14.93 -7.85 -4.67
N CYS A 50 -13.96 -8.72 -4.99
CA CYS A 50 -14.03 -9.54 -6.20
C CYS A 50 -14.95 -10.75 -6.01
N ARG A 51 -16.07 -10.77 -6.73
CA ARG A 51 -17.01 -11.91 -6.72
C ARG A 51 -16.53 -13.12 -7.51
N GLU A 52 -15.64 -12.91 -8.48
CA GLU A 52 -15.09 -13.95 -9.35
C GLU A 52 -13.68 -14.35 -8.90
N PRO A 53 -13.46 -15.59 -8.42
CA PRO A 53 -12.16 -16.01 -7.89
C PRO A 53 -11.01 -15.90 -8.90
N GLN A 54 -11.28 -16.12 -10.19
CA GLN A 54 -10.26 -16.02 -11.23
C GLN A 54 -9.78 -14.58 -11.44
N VAL A 55 -10.69 -13.60 -11.35
CA VAL A 55 -10.34 -12.18 -11.42
C VAL A 55 -9.51 -11.77 -10.20
N ALA A 56 -9.89 -12.23 -9.01
CA ALA A 56 -9.11 -12.00 -7.79
C ALA A 56 -7.69 -12.55 -7.92
N LEU A 57 -7.54 -13.79 -8.41
CA LEU A 57 -6.24 -14.42 -8.61
C LEU A 57 -5.34 -13.63 -9.57
N VAL A 58 -5.89 -13.15 -10.69
CA VAL A 58 -5.15 -12.30 -11.65
C VAL A 58 -4.67 -11.01 -10.98
N LYS A 59 -5.54 -10.33 -10.23
CA LYS A 59 -5.18 -9.10 -9.50
C LYS A 59 -4.11 -9.35 -8.42
N LEU A 60 -4.22 -10.44 -7.66
CA LEU A 60 -3.23 -10.81 -6.65
C LEU A 60 -1.87 -11.16 -7.27
N ASN A 61 -1.86 -11.84 -8.42
CA ASN A 61 -0.63 -12.11 -9.16
C ASN A 61 0.01 -10.81 -9.66
N TRP A 62 -0.79 -9.86 -10.15
CA TRP A 62 -0.29 -8.54 -10.52
C TRP A 62 0.34 -7.80 -9.33
N TRP A 63 -0.29 -7.85 -8.14
CA TRP A 63 0.28 -7.27 -6.92
C TRP A 63 1.60 -7.94 -6.50
N ARG A 64 1.70 -9.26 -6.63
CA ARG A 64 2.95 -9.99 -6.39
C ARG A 64 4.07 -9.52 -7.31
N GLU A 65 3.80 -9.35 -8.60
CA GLU A 65 4.77 -8.78 -9.53
C GLU A 65 5.12 -7.33 -9.20
N GLU A 66 4.14 -6.55 -8.73
CA GLU A 66 4.34 -5.15 -8.35
C GLU A 66 5.27 -5.01 -7.13
N VAL A 67 5.16 -5.93 -6.16
CA VAL A 67 6.13 -6.04 -5.05
C VAL A 67 7.51 -6.42 -5.57
N ALA A 68 7.62 -7.39 -6.50
CA ALA A 68 8.90 -7.72 -7.11
C ALA A 68 9.53 -6.50 -7.82
N ARG A 69 8.72 -5.70 -8.53
CA ARG A 69 9.14 -4.44 -9.17
C ARG A 69 9.61 -3.39 -8.16
N LEU A 70 8.96 -3.29 -7.00
CA LEU A 70 9.40 -2.42 -5.90
C LEU A 70 10.82 -2.76 -5.46
N PHE A 71 11.11 -4.03 -5.18
CA PHE A 71 12.45 -4.47 -4.79
C PHE A 71 13.49 -4.35 -5.91
N GLN A 72 13.05 -4.25 -7.17
CA GLN A 72 13.91 -3.91 -8.32
C GLN A 72 14.02 -2.40 -8.58
N ARG A 73 13.50 -1.55 -7.68
CA ARG A 73 13.47 -0.07 -7.80
C ARG A 73 12.73 0.44 -9.03
N ARG A 74 11.75 -0.30 -9.53
CA ARG A 74 10.90 0.09 -10.68
C ARG A 74 9.39 0.01 -10.37
N PRO A 75 8.92 0.52 -9.22
CA PRO A 75 7.49 0.48 -8.89
C PRO A 75 6.67 1.33 -9.87
N ARG A 76 5.47 0.86 -10.21
CA ARG A 76 4.52 1.54 -11.09
C ARG A 76 3.32 2.08 -10.33
N HIS A 77 2.85 1.33 -9.35
CA HIS A 77 1.68 1.71 -8.56
C HIS A 77 2.02 2.87 -7.60
N PRO A 78 1.11 3.82 -7.34
CA PRO A 78 1.33 4.89 -6.37
C PRO A 78 1.77 4.37 -5.00
N VAL A 79 1.16 3.29 -4.51
CA VAL A 79 1.51 2.69 -3.21
C VAL A 79 2.96 2.17 -3.18
N THR A 80 3.36 1.39 -4.17
CA THR A 80 4.74 0.85 -4.22
C THR A 80 5.76 1.94 -4.51
N ARG A 81 5.39 3.01 -5.24
CA ARG A 81 6.24 4.20 -5.37
C ARG A 81 6.48 4.90 -4.04
N ALA A 82 5.43 5.03 -3.22
CA ALA A 82 5.55 5.60 -1.87
C ALA A 82 6.32 4.68 -0.90
N LEU A 83 6.35 3.37 -1.17
CA LEU A 83 7.12 2.39 -0.38
C LEU A 83 8.60 2.31 -0.75
N LEU A 84 9.05 2.95 -1.84
CA LEU A 84 10.44 2.84 -2.29
C LEU A 84 11.43 3.34 -1.23
N GLU A 85 11.26 4.58 -0.71
CA GLU A 85 12.12 5.10 0.37
C GLU A 85 11.98 4.32 1.68
N PRO A 86 10.76 3.97 2.15
CA PRO A 86 10.60 3.13 3.33
C PRO A 86 11.32 1.79 3.26
N VAL A 87 11.25 1.09 2.12
CA VAL A 87 11.94 -0.20 1.92
C VAL A 87 13.45 -0.01 1.95
N GLU A 88 14.00 1.06 1.39
CA GLU A 88 15.45 1.32 1.45
C GLU A 88 15.94 1.72 2.84
N ARG A 89 15.06 2.35 3.64
CA ARG A 89 15.41 2.92 4.93
C ARG A 89 15.28 1.96 6.11
N PHE A 90 14.35 1.02 6.04
CA PHE A 90 13.96 0.17 7.18
C PHE A 90 14.18 -1.33 6.95
N ASN A 91 14.70 -1.73 5.79
CA ASN A 91 15.04 -3.12 5.45
C ASN A 91 16.55 -3.34 5.56
#